data_AF-A0A5C7HKI2-F1
#
_entry.id   AF-A0A5C7HKI2-F1
#
_cell.length_a   1.000
_cell.length_b   1.000
_cell.length_c   1.000
_cell.angle_alpha   90.00
_cell.angle_beta   90.00
_cell.angle_gamma   90.00
#
_symmetry.space_group_name_H-M   'P 1'
#
loop_
_entity.id
_entity.type
_entity.pdbx_description
1 polymer ?
#
loop_
_entity_poly.entity_id
_entity_poly.type
_entity_poly.pdbx_seq_one_letter_code
_entity_poly.pdbx_strand_id
1 'polypeptide(L)'
;MKPTCHQPNNKSMQALSKIYERLEVDEELGLQGIENEEDNECAKKMLIVSLWCIQTNPSSRPAMSRVAEMLEGSLDSLQFPPKPFLSSPRPEAADSLPSLVR
;
A
#
# COMPACT_ATOMS: atom_id res chain seq x y z
N MET A 1 24.87 11.58 -6.33
CA MET A 1 23.88 11.64 -5.23
C MET A 1 23.44 10.21 -4.91
N LYS A 2 23.54 9.75 -3.66
CA LYS A 2 22.98 8.45 -3.28
C LYS A 2 21.48 8.64 -3.04
N PRO A 3 20.58 7.88 -3.70
CA PRO A 3 19.16 7.94 -3.36
C PRO A 3 19.00 7.41 -1.94
N THR A 4 18.60 8.28 -1.01
CA THR A 4 18.21 7.88 0.33
C THR A 4 16.81 7.30 0.24
N CYS A 5 16.67 5.99 0.43
CA CYS A 5 15.37 5.35 0.56
C CYS A 5 14.73 5.85 1.87
N HIS A 6 13.76 6.76 1.81
CA HIS A 6 12.96 7.12 2.97
C HIS A 6 12.16 5.90 3.38
N GLN A 7 12.47 5.35 4.56
CA GLN A 7 11.76 4.18 5.06
C GLN A 7 10.44 4.65 5.68
N PRO A 8 9.28 4.14 5.21
CA PRO A 8 7.99 4.57 5.72
C PRO A 8 7.89 4.23 7.22
N ASN A 9 7.36 5.17 8.00
CA ASN A 9 7.13 4.97 9.43
C ASN A 9 5.97 3.99 9.68
N ASN A 10 5.86 3.49 10.92
CA ASN A 10 4.83 2.52 11.31
C ASN A 10 3.40 3.01 11.07
N LYS A 11 3.11 4.30 11.29
CA LYS A 11 1.77 4.88 11.09
C LYS A 11 1.38 4.89 9.61
N SER A 12 2.30 5.30 8.73
CA SER A 12 2.10 5.30 7.28
C SER A 12 1.86 3.89 6.75
N MET A 13 2.61 2.90 7.26
CA MET A 13 2.44 1.49 6.88
C MET A 13 1.08 0.93 7.34
N GLN A 14 0.64 1.26 8.56
CA GLN A 14 -0.68 0.85 9.04
C GLN A 14 -1.82 1.50 8.26
N ALA A 15 -1.68 2.77 7.89
CA ALA A 15 -2.67 3.46 7.05
C ALA A 15 -2.82 2.78 5.68
N LEU A 16 -1.69 2.43 5.05
CA LEU A 16 -1.68 1.71 3.78
C LEU A 16 -2.34 0.32 3.87
N SER A 17 -2.09 -0.44 4.94
CA SER A 17 -2.74 -1.74 5.16
C SER A 17 -4.26 -1.60 5.25
N LYS A 18 -4.75 -0.61 6.01
CA LYS A 18 -6.18 -0.37 6.18
C LYS A 18 -6.86 0.02 4.87
N ILE A 19 -6.20 0.84 4.05
CA ILE A 19 -6.72 1.21 2.72
C ILE A 19 -6.78 -0.02 1.82
N TYR A 20 -5.73 -0.84 1.82
CA TYR A 20 -5.70 -2.09 1.05
C TYR A 20 -6.85 -3.02 1.45
N GLU A 21 -7.04 -3.25 2.76
CA GLU A 21 -8.08 -4.14 3.28
C GLU A 21 -9.48 -3.67 2.87
N ARG A 22 -9.79 -2.38 3.03
CA ARG A 22 -11.08 -1.80 2.62
C ARG A 22 -11.33 -1.93 1.12
N LEU A 23 -10.29 -1.72 0.33
CA LEU A 23 -10.36 -1.85 -1.12
C LEU A 23 -10.59 -3.30 -1.55
N GLU A 24 -9.98 -4.27 -0.86
CA GLU A 24 -10.11 -5.72 -1.13
C GLU A 24 -11.53 -6.25 -0.85
N VAL A 25 -12.22 -5.70 0.17
CA VAL A 25 -13.61 -6.08 0.50
C VAL A 25 -14.67 -5.22 -0.19
N ASP A 26 -14.26 -4.36 -1.12
CA ASP A 26 -15.10 -3.39 -1.84
C ASP A 26 -15.91 -2.47 -0.89
N GLU A 27 -15.38 -2.18 0.30
CA GLU A 27 -16.01 -1.28 1.25
C GLU A 27 -15.92 0.18 0.77
N GLU A 28 -16.94 0.97 1.13
CA GLU A 28 -16.97 2.40 0.82
C GLU A 28 -15.77 3.11 1.47
N LEU A 29 -14.89 3.64 0.63
CA LEU A 29 -13.63 4.26 1.06
C LEU A 29 -13.82 5.62 1.73
N GLY A 30 -15.06 6.14 1.75
CA GLY A 30 -15.42 7.42 2.38
C GLY A 30 -14.67 8.61 1.79
N LEU A 31 -14.41 8.57 0.47
CA LEU A 31 -13.68 9.63 -0.23
C LEU A 31 -14.58 10.84 -0.42
N GLN A 32 -14.12 12.00 0.04
CA GLN A 32 -14.88 13.24 -0.07
C GLN A 32 -14.93 13.70 -1.54
N GLY A 33 -16.13 14.03 -2.03
CA GLY A 33 -16.35 14.52 -3.39
C GLY A 33 -16.51 13.43 -4.45
N ILE A 34 -16.61 12.16 -4.05
CA ILE A 34 -17.06 11.06 -4.92
C ILE A 34 -18.56 10.93 -4.75
N GLU A 35 -19.33 11.35 -5.74
CA GLU A 35 -20.80 11.46 -5.64
C GLU A 35 -21.55 10.46 -6.53
N ASN A 36 -20.85 9.82 -7.48
CA ASN A 36 -21.43 8.85 -8.40
C ASN A 36 -20.54 7.60 -8.52
N GLU A 37 -21.11 6.55 -9.14
CA GLU A 37 -20.45 5.25 -9.29
C GLU A 37 -19.23 5.32 -10.22
N GLU A 38 -19.27 6.12 -11.29
CA GLU A 38 -18.16 6.26 -12.24
C GLU A 38 -16.92 6.86 -11.57
N ASP A 39 -17.12 7.90 -10.76
CA ASP A 39 -16.06 8.51 -9.95
C ASP A 39 -15.54 7.54 -8.88
N ASN A 40 -16.42 6.69 -8.33
CA ASN A 40 -16.05 5.66 -7.35
C ASN A 40 -15.16 4.59 -7.99
N GLU A 41 -15.57 4.07 -9.14
CA GLU A 41 -14.79 3.11 -9.94
C GLU A 41 -13.45 3.71 -10.36
N CYS A 42 -13.43 4.97 -10.79
CA CYS A 42 -12.21 5.69 -11.14
C CYS A 42 -11.27 5.80 -9.92
N ALA A 43 -11.79 6.18 -8.75
CA ALA A 43 -11.02 6.28 -7.53
C ALA A 43 -10.45 4.93 -7.08
N LYS A 44 -11.26 3.86 -7.11
CA LYS A 44 -10.82 2.49 -6.81
C LYS A 44 -9.69 2.06 -7.75
N LYS A 45 -9.86 2.28 -9.06
CA LYS A 45 -8.82 2.02 -10.08
C LYS A 45 -7.53 2.79 -9.80
N MET A 46 -7.62 4.09 -9.51
CA MET A 46 -6.45 4.91 -9.16
C MET A 46 -5.74 4.39 -7.91
N LEU A 47 -6.47 3.91 -6.90
CA LEU A 47 -5.88 3.34 -5.69
C LEU A 47 -5.17 2.02 -5.96
N ILE A 48 -5.75 1.10 -6.74
CA ILE A 48 -5.10 -0.16 -7.13
C ILE A 48 -3.80 0.13 -7.88
N VAL A 49 -3.83 1.02 -8.88
CA VAL A 49 -2.65 1.42 -9.65
C VAL A 49 -1.61 2.09 -8.75
N SER A 50 -2.04 2.97 -7.84
CA SER A 50 -1.15 3.63 -6.87
C SER A 50 -0.46 2.61 -5.96
N LEU A 51 -1.19 1.61 -5.46
CA LEU A 51 -0.66 0.54 -4.62
C LEU A 51 0.39 -0.31 -5.35
N TRP A 52 0.25 -0.51 -6.67
CA TRP A 52 1.30 -1.12 -7.51
C TRP A 52 2.55 -0.25 -7.61
N CYS A 53 2.39 1.06 -7.80
CA CYS A 53 3.49 2.00 -7.98
C CYS A 53 4.33 2.24 -6.71
N ILE A 54 3.71 2.18 -5.53
CA ILE A 54 4.39 2.46 -4.25
C ILE A 54 5.03 1.23 -3.59
N GLN A 55 4.99 0.06 -4.24
CA GLN A 55 5.56 -1.18 -3.69
C GLN A 55 6.99 -0.98 -3.20
N THR A 56 7.29 -1.51 -2.01
CA THR A 56 8.61 -1.40 -1.39
C THR A 56 9.67 -2.16 -2.18
N ASN A 57 9.29 -3.30 -2.77
CA ASN A 57 10.12 -4.03 -3.73
C ASN A 57 10.04 -3.33 -5.10
N PRO A 58 11.15 -2.74 -5.60
CA PRO A 58 11.16 -2.08 -6.91
C PRO A 58 10.80 -3.01 -8.07
N SER A 59 11.15 -4.30 -7.95
CA SER A 59 10.86 -5.32 -8.98
C SER A 59 9.38 -5.64 -9.10
N SER A 60 8.58 -5.30 -8.09
CA SER A 60 7.13 -5.47 -8.09
C SER A 60 6.40 -4.27 -8.69
N ARG A 61 7.08 -3.16 -8.99
CA ARG A 61 6.45 -1.98 -9.58
C ARG A 61 6.27 -2.19 -11.09
N PRO A 62 5.10 -1.90 -11.65
CA PRO A 62 4.88 -2.00 -13.10
C PRO A 62 5.71 -0.96 -13.86
N ALA A 63 6.04 -1.28 -15.11
CA ALA A 63 6.57 -0.29 -16.04
C ALA A 63 5.53 0.80 -16.34
N MET A 64 5.97 2.00 -16.71
CA MET A 64 5.06 3.11 -17.01
C MET A 64 4.07 2.82 -18.15
N SER A 65 4.48 2.05 -19.16
CA SER A 65 3.57 1.59 -20.20
C SER A 65 2.43 0.74 -19.62
N ARG A 66 2.75 -0.16 -18.70
CA ARG A 66 1.76 -0.99 -18.02
C ARG A 66 0.85 -0.16 -17.10
N VAL A 67 1.39 0.86 -16.43
CA VAL A 67 0.59 1.82 -15.65
C VAL A 67 -0.42 2.54 -16.54
N ALA A 68 -0.02 3.00 -17.72
CA ALA A 68 -0.93 3.63 -18.68
C ALA A 68 -2.04 2.66 -19.12
N GLU A 69 -1.67 1.44 -19.52
CA GLU A 69 -2.63 0.38 -19.87
C GLU A 69 -3.65 0.12 -18.74
N MET A 70 -3.19 0.07 -17.48
CA MET A 70 -4.06 -0.15 -16.33
C MET A 70 -5.04 1.01 -16.09
N LEU A 71 -4.62 2.25 -16.34
CA LEU A 71 -5.46 3.44 -16.17
C LEU A 71 -6.52 3.55 -17.28
N GLU A 72 -6.12 3.25 -18.52
CA GLU A 72 -7.01 3.25 -19.69
C GLU A 72 -7.98 2.06 -19.70
N GLY A 73 -7.61 0.95 -19.04
CA GLY A 73 -8.41 -0.27 -18.93
C GLY A 73 -9.60 -0.19 -17.93
N SER A 74 -10.38 -1.27 -17.88
CA SER A 74 -11.49 -1.43 -16.94
C SER A 74 -11.00 -1.85 -15.55
N LEU A 75 -11.76 -1.51 -14.50
CA LEU A 75 -11.46 -1.93 -13.13
C LEU A 75 -11.39 -3.46 -12.99
N ASP A 76 -12.30 -4.19 -13.65
CA ASP A 76 -12.34 -5.65 -13.66
C ASP A 76 -11.08 -6.32 -14.23
N SER A 77 -10.32 -5.61 -15.06
CA SER A 77 -9.07 -6.11 -15.64
C SER A 77 -7.87 -6.00 -14.69
N LEU A 78 -8.04 -5.28 -13.57
CA LEU A 78 -6.98 -5.03 -12.61
C LEU A 78 -6.92 -6.13 -11.56
N GLN A 79 -5.70 -6.60 -11.31
CA GLN A 79 -5.42 -7.45 -10.17
C GLN A 79 -4.89 -6.61 -9.01
N PHE A 80 -5.24 -7.02 -7.79
CA PHE A 80 -4.68 -6.41 -6.60
C PHE A 80 -3.17 -6.64 -6.53
N PRO A 81 -2.38 -5.62 -6.15
CA PRO A 81 -0.96 -5.78 -5.92
C PRO A 81 -0.69 -6.69 -4.71
N PRO A 82 0.54 -7.20 -4.58
CA PRO A 82 0.95 -7.87 -3.34
C PRO A 82 0.66 -7.00 -2.12
N LYS A 83 0.16 -7.64 -1.04
CA LYS A 83 -0.06 -6.94 0.24
C LYS A 83 1.23 -6.24 0.66
N PRO A 84 1.16 -4.96 1.10
CA PRO A 84 2.35 -4.24 1.54
C PRO A 84 3.07 -5.04 2.63
N PHE A 85 4.31 -5.44 2.39
CA PHE A 85 5.10 -6.16 3.40
C PHE A 85 5.32 -5.25 4.60
N LEU A 86 4.57 -5.48 5.66
CA LEU A 86 4.73 -4.83 6.95
C LEU A 86 6.02 -5.37 7.56
N SER A 87 7.04 -4.52 7.72
CA SER A 87 8.19 -4.87 8.55
C SER A 87 7.65 -5.24 9.94
N SER A 88 7.96 -6.46 10.38
CA SER A 88 7.80 -6.95 11.75
C SER A 88 8.01 -5.82 12.76
N PRO A 89 7.26 -5.77 13.88
CA PRO A 89 7.70 -4.97 15.01
C PRO A 89 9.17 -5.30 15.23
N ARG A 90 10.05 -4.30 15.15
CA ARG A 90 11.35 -4.46 15.80
C ARG A 90 10.97 -4.75 17.26
N PRO A 91 11.36 -5.88 17.87
CA PRO A 91 11.31 -5.98 19.31
C PRO A 91 12.08 -4.75 19.79
N GLU A 92 11.35 -3.78 20.35
CA GLU A 92 11.93 -2.72 21.17
C GLU A 92 13.03 -3.40 21.95
N ALA A 93 14.27 -2.92 21.78
CA ALA A 93 15.42 -3.50 22.47
C ALA A 93 14.97 -3.77 23.90
N ALA A 94 14.96 -5.04 24.29
CA ALA A 94 14.68 -5.45 25.65
C ALA A 94 15.82 -4.92 26.50
N ASP A 95 15.71 -3.63 26.82
CA ASP A 95 16.47 -2.96 27.85
C ASP A 95 15.87 -3.46 29.16
N SER A 96 16.27 -4.67 29.54
CA SER A 96 16.21 -5.26 30.88
C SER A 96 16.77 -6.66 30.76
N LEU A 97 18.10 -6.76 30.87
CA LEU A 97 18.78 -8.00 31.19
C LEU A 97 18.52 -8.25 32.69
N PRO A 98 17.74 -9.27 33.10
CA PRO A 98 17.73 -9.65 34.51
C PRO A 98 19.07 -10.32 34.78
N SER A 99 19.81 -9.77 35.74
CA SER A 99 20.97 -10.39 36.35
C SER A 99 20.72 -11.88 36.61
N LEU A 100 21.35 -12.77 35.83
CA LEU A 100 21.37 -14.18 36.14
C LEU A 100 22.43 -14.40 37.23
N VAL A 101 21.96 -14.33 38.47
CA VAL A 101 22.61 -14.94 39.63
C VAL A 101 22.74 -16.44 39.39
N ARG A 102 23.98 -16.93 39.26
CA ARG A 102 24.44 -18.15 39.94
C ARG A 102 25.96 -18.17 40.05
#